data_AF-A0A2K0XV00-F1
#
_entry.id   AF-A0A2K0XV00-F1
#
_cell.length_a   1.000
_cell.length_b   1.000
_cell.length_c   1.000
_cell.angle_alpha   90.00
_cell.angle_beta   90.00
_cell.angle_gamma   90.00
#
_symmetry.space_group_name_H-M   'P 1'
#
loop_
_entity.id
_entity.type
_entity.pdbx_description
1 polymer ?
#
loop_
_entity_poly.entity_id
_entity_poly.type
_entity_poly.pdbx_seq_one_letter_code
_entity_poly.pdbx_strand_id
1 'polypeptide(L)'
;MKAPVLALALSSILVLPCIAHANTTDNQRKTAIVKQVITKLDNRHTTIEKHASPQLKRVANYADAVAERDDYISCAPWDMVGGQDYSQSRVTRSATYKVLKNGNVETRFRSEANSPINVVQFEFIKQNGKLMISDIYSNGDSFLSVTASCLEESDYL
;
A
#
# COMPACT_ATOMS: atom_id res chain seq x y z
N MET A 1 -72.92 0.31 27.57
CA MET A 1 -71.99 -0.80 27.87
C MET A 1 -70.77 -0.59 26.99
N LYS A 2 -69.58 -0.32 27.57
CA LYS A 2 -68.34 0.01 26.84
C LYS A 2 -67.41 -1.21 26.88
N ALA A 3 -66.98 -1.70 25.73
CA ALA A 3 -65.94 -2.73 25.63
C ALA A 3 -64.55 -2.06 25.73
N PRO A 4 -63.58 -2.63 26.47
CA PRO A 4 -62.20 -2.19 26.38
C PRO A 4 -61.47 -2.98 25.28
N VAL A 5 -60.89 -2.26 24.33
CA VAL A 5 -59.93 -2.79 23.37
C VAL A 5 -58.59 -2.95 24.09
N LEU A 6 -58.15 -4.20 24.25
CA LEU A 6 -56.84 -4.54 24.79
C LEU A 6 -55.79 -4.33 23.68
N ALA A 7 -55.02 -3.25 23.77
CA ALA A 7 -53.87 -3.04 22.89
C ALA A 7 -52.66 -3.84 23.45
N LEU A 8 -52.33 -4.98 22.83
CA LEU A 8 -51.07 -5.67 23.06
C LEU A 8 -49.93 -4.86 22.43
N ALA A 9 -49.12 -4.22 23.26
CA ALA A 9 -47.85 -3.64 22.85
C ALA A 9 -46.87 -4.78 22.50
N LEU A 10 -46.55 -4.94 21.21
CA LEU A 10 -45.42 -5.76 20.78
C LEU A 10 -44.14 -5.11 21.28
N SER A 11 -43.52 -5.72 22.31
CA SER A 11 -42.15 -5.42 22.71
C SER A 11 -41.19 -5.88 21.62
N SER A 12 -40.78 -4.96 20.75
CA SER A 12 -39.70 -5.18 19.79
C SER A 12 -38.41 -5.44 20.57
N ILE A 13 -37.96 -6.70 20.56
CA ILE A 13 -36.64 -7.09 21.07
C ILE A 13 -35.61 -6.39 20.19
N LEU A 14 -34.97 -5.36 20.74
CA LEU A 14 -33.80 -4.72 20.17
C LEU A 14 -32.65 -5.74 20.20
N VAL A 15 -32.50 -6.52 19.14
CA VAL A 15 -31.29 -7.30 18.90
C VAL A 15 -30.23 -6.28 18.50
N LEU A 16 -29.47 -5.78 19.47
CA LEU A 16 -28.24 -5.04 19.19
C LEU A 16 -27.30 -6.00 18.46
N PRO A 17 -26.95 -5.75 17.18
CA PRO A 17 -25.87 -6.49 16.55
C PRO A 17 -24.61 -6.06 17.29
N CYS A 18 -24.12 -6.96 18.15
CA CYS A 18 -22.79 -6.83 18.74
C CYS A 18 -21.82 -6.90 17.56
N ILE A 19 -21.39 -5.73 17.06
CA ILE A 19 -20.32 -5.63 16.07
C ILE A 19 -19.05 -6.06 16.81
N ALA A 20 -18.82 -7.38 16.83
CA ALA A 20 -17.52 -7.93 17.17
C ALA A 20 -16.54 -7.32 16.17
N HIS A 21 -15.70 -6.41 16.65
CA HIS A 21 -14.59 -5.88 15.88
C HIS A 21 -13.65 -7.07 15.62
N ALA A 22 -13.86 -7.78 14.50
CA ALA A 22 -13.00 -8.88 14.11
C ALA A 22 -11.57 -8.33 14.06
N ASN A 23 -10.70 -8.82 14.96
CA ASN A 23 -9.30 -8.45 14.98
C ASN A 23 -8.70 -8.77 13.61
N THR A 24 -8.48 -7.73 12.81
CA THR A 24 -7.97 -7.85 11.44
C THR A 24 -6.57 -8.47 11.51
N THR A 25 -6.35 -9.58 10.82
CA THR A 25 -5.06 -10.29 10.86
C THR A 25 -3.96 -9.42 10.25
N ASP A 26 -2.70 -9.68 10.62
CA ASP A 26 -1.56 -8.93 10.07
C ASP A 26 -1.55 -8.99 8.53
N ASN A 27 -1.89 -10.14 7.94
CA ASN A 27 -1.99 -10.32 6.50
C ASN A 27 -3.09 -9.45 5.84
N GLN A 28 -4.25 -9.32 6.50
CA GLN A 28 -5.31 -8.43 6.05
C GLN A 28 -4.88 -6.95 6.13
N ARG A 29 -4.16 -6.57 7.19
CA ARG A 29 -3.62 -5.20 7.36
C ARG A 29 -2.55 -4.87 6.31
N LYS A 30 -1.59 -5.77 6.08
CA LYS A 30 -0.58 -5.63 5.00
C LYS A 30 -1.25 -5.44 3.64
N THR A 31 -2.24 -6.28 3.33
CA THR A 31 -3.00 -6.20 2.08
C THR A 31 -3.76 -4.88 1.97
N ALA A 32 -4.35 -4.37 3.06
CA ALA A 32 -5.04 -3.09 3.07
C ALA A 32 -4.07 -1.91 2.80
N ILE A 33 -2.86 -1.95 3.36
CA ILE A 33 -1.80 -0.95 3.09
C ILE A 33 -1.45 -0.96 1.59
N VAL A 34 -1.16 -2.13 1.01
CA VAL A 34 -0.83 -2.22 -0.42
C VAL A 34 -1.99 -1.75 -1.30
N LYS A 35 -3.23 -2.09 -0.97
CA LYS A 35 -4.41 -1.57 -1.66
C LYS A 35 -4.47 -0.03 -1.62
N GLN A 36 -4.13 0.59 -0.49
CA GLN A 36 -4.10 2.06 -0.40
C GLN A 36 -3.04 2.66 -1.32
N VAL A 37 -1.84 2.06 -1.40
CA VAL A 37 -0.79 2.51 -2.32
C VAL A 37 -1.26 2.42 -3.77
N ILE A 38 -1.77 1.26 -4.18
CA ILE A 38 -2.17 0.99 -5.58
C ILE A 38 -3.40 1.80 -6.02
N THR A 39 -4.30 2.16 -5.09
CA THR A 39 -5.46 3.02 -5.40
C THR A 39 -5.14 4.51 -5.42
N LYS A 40 -3.94 4.91 -4.98
CA LYS A 40 -3.49 6.29 -4.89
C LYS A 40 -2.10 6.45 -5.51
N LEU A 41 -1.92 5.96 -6.75
CA LEU A 41 -0.60 5.99 -7.37
C LEU A 41 -0.08 7.41 -7.58
N ASP A 42 -0.94 8.39 -7.84
CA ASP A 42 -0.54 9.81 -7.94
C ASP A 42 0.09 10.33 -6.64
N ASN A 43 -0.24 9.71 -5.50
CA ASN A 43 0.26 10.05 -4.17
C ASN A 43 1.02 8.87 -3.55
N ARG A 44 1.69 8.06 -4.38
CA ARG A 44 2.34 6.83 -3.92
C ARG A 44 3.45 7.13 -2.90
N HIS A 45 4.28 8.16 -3.10
CA HIS A 45 5.39 8.49 -2.18
C HIS A 45 4.83 8.76 -0.78
N THR A 46 3.88 9.70 -0.68
CA THR A 46 3.21 10.04 0.58
C THR A 46 2.52 8.85 1.23
N THR A 47 1.90 7.96 0.44
CA THR A 47 1.20 6.79 0.99
C THR A 47 2.19 5.75 1.50
N ILE A 48 3.27 5.49 0.75
CA ILE A 48 4.34 4.58 1.15
C ILE A 48 5.02 5.10 2.41
N GLU A 49 5.43 6.37 2.45
CA GLU A 49 6.11 6.98 3.59
C GLU A 49 5.32 6.89 4.92
N LYS A 50 4.00 7.02 4.88
CA LYS A 50 3.13 6.88 6.07
C LYS A 50 3.20 5.49 6.70
N HIS A 51 3.49 4.48 5.87
CA HIS A 51 3.59 3.08 6.26
C HIS A 51 5.02 2.55 6.21
N ALA A 52 6.01 3.36 5.83
CA ALA A 52 7.39 2.93 5.64
C ALA A 52 8.10 2.68 6.97
N SER A 53 9.03 1.74 6.96
CA SER A 53 10.03 1.56 8.00
C SER A 53 10.93 2.80 8.11
N PRO A 54 11.59 3.03 9.26
CA PRO A 54 12.54 4.12 9.39
C PRO A 54 13.68 4.08 8.36
N GLN A 55 14.13 2.88 7.97
CA GLN A 55 15.19 2.72 6.97
C GLN A 55 14.71 3.13 5.58
N LEU A 56 13.58 2.56 5.11
CA LEU A 56 12.99 2.90 3.82
C LEU A 56 12.75 4.39 3.69
N LYS A 57 12.18 5.00 4.74
CA LYS A 57 11.93 6.44 4.77
C LYS A 57 13.22 7.27 4.69
N ARG A 58 14.27 6.89 5.42
CA ARG A 58 15.54 7.63 5.39
C ARG A 58 16.17 7.61 4.00
N VAL A 59 16.23 6.42 3.37
CA VAL A 59 16.88 6.26 2.06
C VAL A 59 16.10 7.00 0.97
N ALA A 60 14.78 6.82 0.91
CA ALA A 60 13.94 7.50 -0.07
C ALA A 60 14.00 9.04 0.08
N ASN A 61 13.86 9.55 1.30
CA ASN A 61 13.89 11.00 1.54
C ASN A 61 15.27 11.60 1.27
N TYR A 62 16.35 10.86 1.50
CA TYR A 62 17.70 11.33 1.14
C TYR A 62 17.86 11.43 -0.39
N ALA A 63 17.38 10.43 -1.13
CA ALA A 63 17.41 10.46 -2.58
C ALA A 63 16.59 11.61 -3.18
N ASP A 64 15.39 11.86 -2.65
CA ASP A 64 14.57 13.00 -3.08
C ASP A 64 15.28 14.34 -2.77
N ALA A 65 15.93 14.46 -1.61
CA ALA A 65 16.67 15.68 -1.24
C ALA A 65 17.91 15.94 -2.11
N VAL A 66 18.63 14.90 -2.53
CA VAL A 66 19.76 15.03 -3.46
C VAL A 66 19.27 15.51 -4.83
N ALA A 67 18.18 14.95 -5.33
CA ALA A 67 17.58 15.35 -6.60
C ALA A 67 17.16 16.83 -6.61
N GLU A 68 16.55 17.31 -5.51
CA GLU A 68 16.18 18.73 -5.36
C GLU A 68 17.38 19.66 -5.30
N ARG A 69 18.49 19.25 -4.67
CA ARG A 69 19.70 20.06 -4.53
C ARG A 69 20.45 20.22 -5.85
N ASP A 70 20.56 19.14 -6.61
CA ASP A 70 21.50 19.04 -7.74
C ASP A 70 20.81 19.14 -9.11
N ASP A 71 19.48 19.40 -9.15
CA ASP A 71 18.64 19.34 -10.37
C ASP A 71 18.86 18.03 -11.14
N TYR A 72 19.02 16.94 -10.38
CA TYR A 72 19.46 15.64 -10.87
C TYR A 72 18.28 14.68 -11.03
N ILE A 73 18.50 13.59 -11.77
CA ILE A 73 17.53 12.50 -11.91
C ILE A 73 17.26 11.91 -10.52
N SER A 74 16.00 11.88 -10.08
CA SER A 74 15.66 11.29 -8.77
C SER A 74 16.11 9.83 -8.70
N CYS A 75 16.98 9.53 -7.74
CA CYS A 75 17.47 8.18 -7.49
C CYS A 75 16.44 7.28 -6.81
N ALA A 76 15.34 7.83 -6.27
CA ALA A 76 14.27 7.04 -5.71
C ALA A 76 13.37 6.50 -6.85
N PRO A 77 13.35 5.19 -7.13
CA PRO A 77 12.68 4.62 -8.30
C PRO A 77 11.19 4.43 -8.04
N TRP A 78 10.49 5.53 -7.76
CA TRP A 78 9.08 5.53 -7.36
C TRP A 78 8.13 5.00 -8.46
N ASP A 79 8.58 5.06 -9.71
CA ASP A 79 7.90 4.48 -10.87
C ASP A 79 7.92 2.95 -10.86
N MET A 80 8.79 2.28 -10.09
CA MET A 80 8.67 0.83 -9.82
C MET A 80 7.30 0.45 -9.30
N VAL A 81 6.62 1.38 -8.62
CA VAL A 81 5.26 1.19 -8.09
C VAL A 81 4.24 1.86 -9.01
N GLY A 82 3.92 1.22 -10.14
CA GLY A 82 2.83 1.67 -11.02
C GLY A 82 3.23 2.13 -12.41
N GLY A 83 4.53 2.32 -12.66
CA GLY A 83 5.07 2.92 -13.87
C GLY A 83 5.00 4.45 -13.86
N GLN A 84 5.61 5.04 -14.90
CA GLN A 84 5.51 6.47 -15.22
C GLN A 84 4.16 6.74 -15.91
N ASP A 85 3.84 5.98 -16.95
CA ASP A 85 2.57 6.06 -17.67
C ASP A 85 1.58 5.00 -17.18
N TYR A 86 0.45 5.43 -16.63
CA TYR A 86 -0.63 4.56 -16.19
C TYR A 86 -1.99 5.25 -16.17
N SER A 87 -3.03 4.43 -16.26
CA SER A 87 -4.40 4.83 -15.98
C SER A 87 -4.81 4.28 -14.62
N GLN A 88 -5.03 5.17 -13.63
CA GLN A 88 -5.46 4.78 -12.29
C GLN A 88 -6.72 3.88 -12.31
N SER A 89 -7.63 4.14 -13.25
CA SER A 89 -8.84 3.31 -13.43
C SER A 89 -8.53 1.89 -13.90
N ARG A 90 -7.52 1.71 -14.78
CA ARG A 90 -7.06 0.41 -15.27
C ARG A 90 -6.31 -0.36 -14.21
N VAL A 91 -5.39 0.31 -13.53
CA VAL A 91 -4.64 -0.26 -12.40
C VAL A 91 -5.62 -0.78 -11.36
N THR A 92 -6.54 0.06 -10.89
CA THR A 92 -7.49 -0.32 -9.81
C THR A 92 -8.39 -1.49 -10.21
N ARG A 93 -8.88 -1.52 -11.45
CA ARG A 93 -9.76 -2.60 -11.94
C ARG A 93 -9.04 -3.92 -12.16
N SER A 94 -7.75 -3.88 -12.53
CA SER A 94 -6.96 -5.08 -12.84
C SER A 94 -6.14 -5.59 -11.65
N ALA A 95 -5.98 -4.78 -10.60
CA ALA A 95 -5.14 -5.10 -9.45
C ALA A 95 -5.65 -6.32 -8.69
N THR A 96 -4.76 -7.30 -8.54
CA THR A 96 -4.93 -8.46 -7.66
C THR A 96 -3.90 -8.42 -6.55
N TYR A 97 -4.23 -8.97 -5.38
CA TYR A 97 -3.38 -8.91 -4.19
C TYR A 97 -3.25 -10.30 -3.58
N LYS A 98 -2.02 -10.72 -3.32
CA LYS A 98 -1.71 -12.04 -2.78
C LYS A 98 -0.64 -11.94 -1.71
N VAL A 99 -0.92 -12.49 -0.53
CA VAL A 99 0.11 -12.69 0.49
C VAL A 99 0.93 -13.92 0.10
N LEU A 100 2.24 -13.76 -0.01
CA LEU A 100 3.20 -14.81 -0.34
C LEU A 100 3.60 -15.60 0.92
N LYS A 101 4.24 -16.77 0.71
CA LYS A 101 4.68 -17.64 1.82
C LYS A 101 5.70 -16.96 2.75
N ASN A 102 6.51 -16.03 2.22
CA ASN A 102 7.45 -15.22 3.00
C ASN A 102 6.77 -14.04 3.74
N GLY A 103 5.46 -13.88 3.61
CA GLY A 103 4.70 -12.82 4.29
C GLY A 103 4.69 -11.47 3.55
N ASN A 104 5.27 -11.40 2.35
CA ASN A 104 5.18 -10.22 1.47
C ASN A 104 3.80 -10.17 0.82
N VAL A 105 3.42 -8.98 0.37
CA VAL A 105 2.21 -8.80 -0.43
C VAL A 105 2.61 -8.52 -1.88
N GLU A 106 2.31 -9.47 -2.75
CA GLU A 106 2.42 -9.30 -4.19
C GLU A 106 1.14 -8.64 -4.72
N THR A 107 1.31 -7.62 -5.56
CA THR A 107 0.25 -7.03 -6.37
C THR A 107 0.58 -7.19 -7.84
N ARG A 108 -0.45 -7.51 -8.63
CA ARG A 108 -0.35 -7.64 -10.08
C ARG A 108 -1.41 -6.80 -10.75
N PHE A 109 -1.03 -5.96 -11.70
CA PHE A 109 -1.95 -5.07 -12.41
C PHE A 109 -1.41 -4.70 -13.80
N ARG A 110 -2.27 -4.15 -14.66
CA ARG A 110 -1.86 -3.53 -15.92
C ARG A 110 -1.92 -2.01 -15.77
N SER A 111 -0.86 -1.31 -16.15
CA SER A 111 -0.81 0.15 -16.15
C SER A 111 -1.69 0.73 -17.26
N GLU A 112 -1.71 0.08 -18.44
CA GLU A 112 -2.48 0.50 -19.60
C GLU A 112 -3.21 -0.64 -20.30
N ALA A 113 -4.08 -0.30 -21.26
CA ALA A 113 -4.70 -1.31 -22.12
C ALA A 113 -3.62 -2.07 -22.91
N ASN A 114 -3.66 -3.40 -22.86
CA ASN A 114 -2.69 -4.30 -23.51
C ASN A 114 -1.22 -4.17 -23.03
N SER A 115 -0.93 -3.42 -21.95
CA SER A 115 0.41 -3.39 -21.36
C SER A 115 0.77 -4.74 -20.74
N PRO A 116 2.06 -5.09 -20.60
CA PRO A 116 2.47 -6.20 -19.73
C PRO A 116 1.89 -6.09 -18.32
N ILE A 117 1.80 -7.22 -17.63
CA ILE A 117 1.40 -7.25 -16.22
C ILE A 117 2.59 -6.77 -15.39
N ASN A 118 2.41 -5.68 -14.65
CA ASN A 118 3.33 -5.25 -13.63
C ASN A 118 3.18 -6.16 -12.40
N VAL A 119 4.30 -6.60 -11.84
CA VAL A 119 4.35 -7.41 -10.62
C VAL A 119 5.20 -6.66 -9.60
N VAL A 120 4.57 -6.23 -8.51
CA VAL A 120 5.23 -5.49 -7.43
C VAL A 120 5.02 -6.25 -6.12
N GLN A 121 6.07 -6.40 -5.33
CA GLN A 121 6.01 -7.03 -4.02
C GLN A 121 6.37 -6.03 -2.93
N PHE A 122 5.56 -5.97 -1.89
CA PHE A 122 5.81 -5.15 -0.71
C PHE A 122 6.27 -6.05 0.43
N GLU A 123 7.48 -5.82 0.89
CA GLU A 123 8.02 -6.47 2.08
C GLU A 123 7.58 -5.71 3.33
N PHE A 124 7.29 -6.45 4.40
CA PHE A 124 6.82 -5.87 5.65
C PHE A 124 7.59 -6.40 6.84
N ILE A 125 7.99 -5.48 7.71
CA ILE A 125 8.49 -5.76 9.06
C ILE A 125 7.43 -5.38 10.11
N LYS A 126 7.58 -5.93 11.30
CA LYS A 126 6.79 -5.52 12.48
C LYS A 126 7.75 -4.96 13.53
N GLN A 127 7.66 -3.66 13.78
CA GLN A 127 8.49 -2.97 14.77
C GLN A 127 7.57 -2.31 15.81
N ASN A 128 7.80 -2.59 17.09
CA ASN A 128 6.97 -2.09 18.19
C ASN A 128 5.46 -2.33 17.99
N GLY A 129 5.10 -3.50 17.46
CA GLY A 129 3.72 -3.88 17.17
C GLY A 129 3.09 -3.26 15.91
N LYS A 130 3.77 -2.31 15.25
CA LYS A 130 3.33 -1.68 14.01
C LYS A 130 3.89 -2.41 12.78
N LEU A 131 3.01 -2.73 11.83
CA LEU A 131 3.40 -3.24 10.51
C LEU A 131 3.87 -2.08 9.64
N MET A 132 5.04 -2.24 9.01
CA MET A 132 5.68 -1.20 8.21
C MET A 132 6.28 -1.81 6.95
N ILE A 133 6.24 -1.09 5.83
CA ILE A 133 6.87 -1.49 4.57
C ILE A 133 8.40 -1.35 4.76
N SER A 134 9.13 -2.46 4.64
CA SER A 134 10.59 -2.46 4.77
C SER A 134 11.28 -2.22 3.44
N ASP A 135 10.76 -2.81 2.36
CA ASP A 135 11.28 -2.69 1.01
C ASP A 135 10.17 -2.96 -0.02
N ILE A 136 10.43 -2.63 -1.27
CA ILE A 136 9.53 -2.83 -2.40
C ILE A 136 10.32 -3.44 -3.54
N TYR A 137 9.78 -4.49 -4.15
CA TYR A 137 10.42 -5.18 -5.27
C TYR A 137 9.58 -5.05 -6.53
N SER A 138 10.21 -4.76 -7.66
CA SER A 138 9.60 -4.80 -8.99
C SER A 138 10.51 -5.57 -9.92
N ASN A 139 9.97 -6.59 -10.59
CA ASN A 139 10.74 -7.49 -11.48
C ASN A 139 12.01 -8.13 -10.86
N GLY A 140 12.08 -8.21 -9.53
CA GLY A 140 13.23 -8.76 -8.80
C GLY A 140 14.17 -7.70 -8.23
N ASP A 141 14.09 -6.47 -8.71
CA ASP A 141 14.91 -5.36 -8.22
C ASP A 141 14.33 -4.80 -6.92
N SER A 142 15.18 -4.51 -5.95
CA SER A 142 14.84 -3.87 -4.68
C SER A 142 14.87 -2.35 -4.83
N PHE A 143 13.83 -1.67 -4.36
CA PHE A 143 13.75 -0.21 -4.31
C PHE A 143 14.95 0.34 -3.53
N LEU A 144 15.25 -0.21 -2.36
CA LEU A 144 16.38 0.22 -1.54
C LEU A 144 17.72 0.01 -2.25
N SER A 145 17.92 -1.15 -2.89
CA SER A 145 19.17 -1.45 -3.60
C SER A 145 19.38 -0.52 -4.79
N VAL A 146 18.34 -0.31 -5.62
CA VAL A 146 18.41 0.58 -6.79
C VAL A 146 18.68 2.02 -6.35
N THR A 147 18.01 2.47 -5.27
CA THR A 147 18.22 3.82 -4.73
C THR A 147 19.66 4.00 -4.25
N ALA A 148 20.20 3.04 -3.50
CA ALA A 148 21.57 3.11 -2.99
C ALA A 148 22.59 3.13 -4.13
N SER A 149 22.45 2.25 -5.12
CA SER A 149 23.35 2.21 -6.28
C SER A 149 23.36 3.52 -7.06
N CYS A 150 22.19 4.11 -7.32
CA CYS A 150 22.11 5.41 -8.00
C CYS A 150 22.79 6.53 -7.19
N LEU A 151 22.59 6.55 -5.87
CA LEU A 151 23.22 7.55 -5.00
C LEU A 151 24.74 7.40 -4.96
N GLU A 152 25.24 6.16 -4.85
CA GLU A 152 26.67 5.88 -4.90
C GLU A 152 27.28 6.36 -6.21
N GLU A 153 26.63 6.12 -7.36
CA GLU A 153 27.09 6.62 -8.67
C GLU A 153 27.07 8.15 -8.75
N SER A 154 26.07 8.80 -8.15
CA SER A 154 25.97 10.27 -8.14
C SER A 154 27.04 10.96 -7.31
N ASP A 155 27.53 10.33 -6.24
CA ASP A 155 28.61 10.87 -5.40
C ASP A 155 29.97 10.92 -6.15
N TYR A 156 30.10 10.25 -7.30
CA TYR A 156 31.31 10.26 -8.15
C TYR A 156 31.25 11.25 -9.32
N LEU A 157 30.13 11.97 -9.52
CA LEU A 157 29.95 12.97 -10.59
C LEU A 157 30.14 14.39 -10.08
#